data_AF-A0AA37QZR8-F1
#
_entry.id   AF-A0AA37QZR8-F1
#
_cell.length_a   1.000
_cell.length_b   1.000
_cell.length_c   1.000
_cell.angle_alpha   90.00
_cell.angle_beta   90.00
_cell.angle_gamma   90.00
#
_symmetry.space_group_name_H-M   'P 1'
#
loop_
_entity.id
_entity.type
_entity.pdbx_description
1 polymer ?
#
loop_
_entity_poly.entity_id
_entity_poly.type
_entity_poly.pdbx_seq_one_letter_code
_entity_poly.pdbx_strand_id
1 'polypeptide(L)'
;MADGQSCDTGAEFVARTLSDALRWSRNGQKLWSFANHGSTVCVVVFSATAAVLSQTNASILNQDPKTLATVLSLCVTILSTVQSKLGFERKWVANRMTHSALNRLLIDEKTGADVQDIKEKLKTILDAHDRAVAATGG
;
A
#
# COMPACT_ATOMS: atom_id res chain seq x y z
N MET A 1 36.09 -5.67 -30.76
CA MET A 1 34.65 -5.97 -30.69
C MET A 1 34.35 -6.56 -29.31
N ALA A 2 34.22 -5.70 -28.28
CA ALA A 2 33.92 -6.14 -26.91
C ALA A 2 32.87 -5.23 -26.22
N ASP A 3 32.50 -4.10 -26.82
CA ASP A 3 31.56 -3.13 -26.23
C ASP A 3 30.09 -3.57 -26.25
N GLY A 4 29.70 -4.47 -27.16
CA GLY A 4 28.30 -4.90 -27.28
C GLY A 4 27.80 -5.76 -26.11
N GLN A 5 28.68 -6.57 -25.51
CA GLN A 5 28.28 -7.58 -24.53
C GLN A 5 28.04 -6.99 -23.12
N SER A 6 28.70 -5.87 -22.79
CA SER A 6 28.51 -5.17 -21.52
C SER A 6 27.20 -4.38 -21.47
N CYS A 7 26.78 -3.82 -22.60
CA CYS A 7 25.56 -3.03 -22.74
C CYS A 7 24.30 -3.91 -22.62
N ASP A 8 24.29 -5.08 -23.27
CA ASP A 8 23.19 -6.06 -23.16
C ASP A 8 23.01 -6.57 -21.73
N THR A 9 24.10 -6.83 -21.01
CA THR A 9 24.05 -7.30 -19.62
C THR A 9 23.49 -6.23 -18.67
N GLY A 10 23.82 -4.96 -18.92
CA GLY A 10 23.29 -3.82 -18.16
C GLY A 10 21.80 -3.58 -18.40
N ALA A 11 21.37 -3.64 -19.67
CA ALA A 11 19.97 -3.50 -20.04
C ALA A 11 19.10 -4.63 -19.45
N GLU A 12 19.56 -5.88 -19.52
CA GLU A 12 18.85 -7.01 -18.90
C GLU A 12 18.72 -6.88 -17.38
N PHE A 13 19.77 -6.38 -16.71
CA PHE A 13 19.74 -6.15 -15.26
C PHE A 13 18.71 -5.08 -14.88
N VAL A 14 18.65 -3.98 -15.64
CA VAL A 14 17.68 -2.90 -15.44
C VAL A 14 16.25 -3.40 -15.69
N ALA A 15 16.03 -4.11 -16.79
CA ALA A 15 14.73 -4.69 -17.13
C ALA A 15 14.22 -5.66 -16.04
N ARG A 16 15.10 -6.54 -15.52
CA ARG A 16 14.77 -7.45 -14.42
C ARG A 16 14.42 -6.69 -13.15
N THR A 17 15.26 -5.76 -12.74
CA THR A 17 15.05 -4.95 -11.52
C THR A 17 13.75 -4.15 -11.60
N LEU A 18 13.44 -3.57 -12.77
CA LEU A 18 12.19 -2.86 -13.02
C LEU A 18 10.97 -3.78 -12.94
N SER A 19 11.07 -4.98 -13.52
CA SER A 19 9.99 -5.98 -13.48
C SER A 19 9.70 -6.48 -12.06
N ASP A 20 10.74 -6.67 -11.25
CA ASP A 20 10.62 -7.09 -9.85
C ASP A 20 10.06 -5.96 -8.98
N ALA A 21 10.52 -4.73 -9.17
CA ALA A 21 9.97 -3.55 -8.50
C ALA A 21 8.48 -3.34 -8.83
N LEU A 22 8.07 -3.54 -10.08
CA LEU A 22 6.66 -3.46 -10.50
C LEU A 22 5.81 -4.56 -9.87
N ARG A 23 6.31 -5.82 -9.84
CA ARG A 23 5.60 -6.93 -9.18
C ARG A 23 5.44 -6.68 -7.68
N TRP A 24 6.50 -6.22 -7.02
CA TRP A 24 6.47 -5.88 -5.60
C TRP A 24 5.48 -4.74 -5.33
N SER A 25 5.57 -3.64 -6.08
CA SER A 25 4.68 -2.49 -5.93
C SER A 25 3.22 -2.85 -6.20
N ARG A 26 2.93 -3.69 -7.21
CA ARG A 26 1.57 -4.17 -7.51
C ARG A 26 1.00 -5.03 -6.37
N ASN A 27 1.81 -5.88 -5.77
CA ASN A 27 1.40 -6.71 -4.64
C ASN A 27 1.15 -5.83 -3.40
N GLY A 28 2.05 -4.87 -3.13
CA GLY A 28 1.86 -3.86 -2.09
C GLY A 28 0.59 -3.04 -2.32
N GLN A 29 0.28 -2.68 -3.56
CA GLN A 29 -0.89 -1.86 -3.89
C GLN A 29 -2.18 -2.59 -3.53
N LYS A 30 -2.27 -3.88 -3.85
CA LYS A 30 -3.44 -4.71 -3.52
C LYS A 30 -3.57 -4.87 -2.01
N LEU A 31 -2.48 -5.16 -1.30
CA LEU A 31 -2.49 -5.35 0.14
C LEU A 31 -2.90 -4.06 0.88
N TRP A 32 -2.30 -2.92 0.52
CA TRP A 32 -2.62 -1.64 1.13
C TRP A 32 -4.02 -1.13 0.74
N SER A 33 -4.48 -1.38 -0.50
CA SER A 33 -5.87 -1.07 -0.87
C SER A 33 -6.87 -1.89 -0.07
N PHE A 34 -6.59 -3.19 0.10
CA PHE A 34 -7.42 -4.08 0.91
C PHE A 34 -7.40 -3.67 2.38
N ALA A 35 -6.25 -3.34 2.95
CA ALA A 35 -6.13 -2.87 4.32
C ALA A 35 -6.90 -1.55 4.53
N ASN A 36 -6.79 -0.58 3.63
CA ASN A 36 -7.43 0.72 3.76
C ASN A 36 -8.96 0.67 3.58
N HIS A 37 -9.44 -0.01 2.53
CA HIS A 37 -10.88 -0.17 2.32
C HIS A 37 -11.49 -1.14 3.34
N GLY A 38 -10.79 -2.23 3.66
CA GLY A 38 -11.21 -3.21 4.64
C GLY A 38 -11.34 -2.61 6.04
N SER A 39 -10.36 -1.82 6.49
CA SER A 39 -10.42 -1.15 7.80
C SER A 39 -11.58 -0.17 7.88
N THR A 40 -11.79 0.62 6.83
CA THR A 40 -12.87 1.62 6.78
C THR A 40 -14.24 0.94 6.81
N VAL A 41 -14.45 -0.11 6.00
CA VAL A 41 -15.70 -0.87 5.99
C VAL A 41 -15.93 -1.55 7.34
N CYS A 42 -14.92 -2.19 7.93
CA CYS A 42 -15.02 -2.81 9.25
C CYS A 42 -15.39 -1.80 10.33
N VAL A 43 -14.78 -0.60 10.32
CA VAL A 43 -15.12 0.49 11.26
C VAL A 43 -16.59 0.87 11.15
N VAL A 44 -17.09 1.08 9.93
CA VAL A 44 -18.51 1.45 9.71
C VAL A 44 -19.45 0.34 10.16
N VAL A 45 -19.18 -0.90 9.74
CA VAL A 45 -20.02 -2.06 10.08
C VAL A 45 -20.04 -2.29 11.59
N PHE A 46 -18.87 -2.35 12.25
CA PHE A 46 -18.80 -2.57 13.69
C PHE A 46 -19.42 -1.42 14.48
N SER A 47 -19.29 -0.17 14.02
CA SER A 47 -19.95 0.98 14.66
C SER A 47 -21.47 0.87 14.57
N ALA A 48 -22.00 0.54 13.38
CA ALA A 48 -23.43 0.37 13.17
C ALA A 48 -23.98 -0.82 13.98
N THR A 49 -23.28 -1.96 13.99
CA THR A 49 -23.66 -3.13 14.77
C THR A 49 -23.59 -2.84 16.27
N ALA A 50 -22.56 -2.14 16.76
CA ALA A 50 -22.46 -1.76 18.16
C ALA A 50 -23.61 -0.82 18.57
N ALA A 51 -23.98 0.14 17.73
CA ALA A 51 -25.09 1.06 17.99
C ALA A 51 -26.44 0.33 18.08
N VAL A 52 -26.68 -0.66 17.22
CA VAL A 52 -27.89 -1.49 17.25
C VAL A 52 -27.91 -2.40 18.48
N LEU A 53 -26.79 -3.07 18.78
CA LEU A 53 -26.66 -3.93 19.95
C LEU A 53 -26.82 -3.14 21.26
N SER A 54 -26.27 -1.93 21.32
CA SER A 54 -26.40 -1.06 22.50
C SER A 54 -27.85 -0.64 22.80
N GLN A 55 -28.73 -0.69 21.80
CA GLN A 55 -30.15 -0.35 21.94
C GLN A 55 -31.04 -1.58 22.13
N THR A 56 -30.46 -2.78 22.00
CA THR A 56 -31.21 -4.04 22.09
C THR A 56 -31.15 -4.59 23.51
N ASN A 57 -32.31 -4.97 24.06
CA ASN A 57 -32.40 -5.65 25.37
C ASN A 57 -32.65 -7.16 25.23
N ALA A 58 -32.85 -7.66 24.01
CA ALA A 58 -32.97 -9.07 23.72
C ALA A 58 -31.58 -9.71 23.74
N SER A 59 -31.44 -10.81 24.47
CA SER A 59 -30.20 -11.59 24.50
C SER A 59 -29.95 -12.19 23.12
N ILE A 60 -28.80 -11.89 22.52
CA ILE A 60 -28.42 -12.38 21.19
C ILE A 60 -27.28 -13.37 21.42
N LEU A 61 -27.38 -14.58 20.85
CA LEU A 61 -26.35 -15.63 20.97
C LEU A 61 -25.99 -15.98 22.43
N ASN A 62 -26.96 -15.98 23.34
CA ASN A 62 -26.76 -16.22 24.79
C ASN A 62 -25.77 -15.25 25.47
N GLN A 63 -25.48 -14.10 24.87
CA GLN A 63 -24.62 -13.07 25.45
C GLN A 63 -25.35 -11.74 25.59
N ASP A 64 -24.91 -10.95 26.58
CA ASP A 64 -25.42 -9.60 26.79
C ASP A 64 -25.03 -8.72 25.59
N PRO A 65 -26.01 -8.20 24.82
CA PRO A 65 -25.75 -7.36 23.65
C PRO A 65 -24.93 -6.11 23.99
N LYS A 66 -24.99 -5.62 25.24
CA LYS A 66 -24.16 -4.48 25.69
C LYS A 66 -22.68 -4.82 25.79
N THR A 67 -22.36 -6.05 26.19
CA THR A 67 -20.98 -6.55 26.21
C THR A 67 -20.43 -6.65 24.79
N LEU A 68 -21.22 -7.19 23.86
CA LEU A 68 -20.85 -7.28 22.44
C LEU A 68 -20.68 -5.89 21.81
N ALA A 69 -21.57 -4.95 22.10
CA ALA A 69 -21.45 -3.56 21.64
C ALA A 69 -20.15 -2.89 22.13
N THR A 70 -19.77 -3.16 23.37
CA THR A 70 -18.54 -2.62 23.97
C THR A 70 -17.30 -3.18 23.28
N VAL A 71 -17.25 -4.50 23.04
CA VAL A 71 -16.14 -5.15 22.33
C VAL A 71 -16.03 -4.63 20.89
N LEU A 72 -17.15 -4.49 20.18
CA LEU A 72 -17.17 -3.94 18.82
C LEU A 72 -16.70 -2.47 18.79
N SER A 73 -17.12 -1.67 19.76
CA SER A 73 -16.69 -0.26 19.88
C SER A 73 -15.19 -0.14 20.18
N LEU A 74 -14.64 -1.06 20.99
CA LEU A 74 -13.20 -1.15 21.23
C LEU A 74 -12.46 -1.49 19.93
N CYS A 75 -12.93 -2.47 19.16
CA CYS A 75 -12.37 -2.83 17.86
C CYS A 75 -12.40 -1.65 16.87
N VAL A 76 -13.51 -0.91 16.81
CA VAL A 76 -13.63 0.33 16.02
C VAL A 76 -12.57 1.34 16.41
N THR A 77 -12.39 1.56 17.71
CA THR A 77 -11.43 2.54 18.24
C THR A 77 -9.99 2.14 17.91
N ILE A 78 -9.65 0.86 18.07
CA ILE A 78 -8.33 0.32 17.72
C ILE A 78 -8.10 0.44 16.22
N LEU A 79 -9.04 0.01 15.38
CA LEU A 79 -8.92 0.09 13.92
C LEU A 79 -8.78 1.54 13.43
N SER A 80 -9.57 2.46 13.99
CA SER A 80 -9.50 3.88 13.65
C SER A 80 -8.16 4.51 14.06
N THR A 81 -7.67 4.16 15.26
CA THR A 81 -6.36 4.63 15.75
C THR A 81 -5.20 4.07 14.94
N VAL A 82 -5.28 2.80 14.55
CA VAL A 82 -4.30 2.15 13.68
C VAL A 82 -4.33 2.78 12.29
N GLN A 83 -5.50 3.05 11.73
CA GLN A 83 -5.67 3.71 10.44
C GLN A 83 -5.11 5.14 10.46
N SER A 84 -5.32 5.89 11.55
CA SER A 84 -4.77 7.24 11.70
C SER A 84 -3.26 7.27 11.93
N LYS A 85 -2.73 6.36 12.78
CA LYS A 85 -1.31 6.34 13.16
C LYS A 85 -0.40 5.66 12.13
N LEU A 86 -0.83 4.56 11.52
CA LEU A 86 -0.01 3.85 10.53
C LEU A 86 -0.02 4.49 9.15
N GLY A 87 -0.89 5.50 8.94
CA GLY A 87 -0.94 6.26 7.70
C GLY A 87 -1.22 5.37 6.49
N PHE A 88 -2.18 4.44 6.61
CA PHE A 88 -2.50 3.49 5.54
C PHE A 88 -2.83 4.19 4.23
N GLU A 89 -3.55 5.32 4.29
CA GLU A 89 -3.82 6.16 3.13
C GLU A 89 -2.53 6.70 2.50
N ARG A 90 -1.58 7.19 3.29
CA ARG A 90 -0.29 7.69 2.80
C ARG A 90 0.57 6.59 2.19
N LYS A 91 0.64 5.40 2.82
CA LYS A 91 1.33 4.22 2.27
C LYS A 91 0.68 3.72 0.99
N TRP A 92 -0.64 3.77 0.92
CA TRP A 92 -1.40 3.43 -0.28
C TRP A 92 -1.14 4.44 -1.41
N VAL A 93 -1.18 5.75 -1.14
CA VAL A 93 -0.86 6.82 -2.10
C VAL A 93 0.58 6.72 -2.58
N ALA A 94 1.55 6.58 -1.68
CA ALA A 94 2.97 6.46 -2.01
C ALA A 94 3.23 5.26 -2.91
N ASN A 95 2.61 4.11 -2.61
CA ASN A 95 2.77 2.92 -3.43
C ASN A 95 2.05 3.04 -4.80
N ARG A 96 0.89 3.71 -4.90
CA ARG A 96 0.25 4.02 -6.20
C ARG A 96 1.09 4.96 -7.06
N MET A 97 1.65 6.00 -6.45
CA MET A 97 2.52 6.97 -7.14
C MET A 97 3.78 6.29 -7.68
N THR A 98 4.38 5.42 -6.87
CA THR A 98 5.55 4.62 -7.26
C THR A 98 5.23 3.67 -8.40
N HIS A 99 4.11 2.95 -8.33
CA HIS A 99 3.66 2.10 -9.43
C HIS A 99 3.44 2.89 -10.74
N SER A 100 2.84 4.08 -10.66
CA SER A 100 2.64 4.94 -11.83
C SER A 100 3.96 5.46 -12.40
N ALA A 101 4.93 5.78 -11.55
CA ALA A 101 6.24 6.26 -11.98
C ALA A 101 7.07 5.13 -12.63
N LEU A 102 7.05 3.92 -12.05
CA LEU A 102 7.69 2.74 -12.63
C LEU A 102 7.07 2.36 -13.99
N ASN A 103 5.75 2.46 -14.15
CA ASN A 103 5.09 2.22 -15.44
C ASN A 103 5.50 3.23 -16.51
N ARG A 104 5.70 4.50 -16.15
CA ARG A 104 6.22 5.51 -17.10
C ARG A 104 7.65 5.20 -17.50
N LEU A 105 8.47 4.80 -16.53
CA LEU A 105 9.85 4.39 -16.78
C LEU A 105 9.96 3.19 -17.74
N LEU A 106 9.05 2.23 -17.62
CA LEU A 106 8.98 1.07 -18.52
C LEU A 106 8.57 1.44 -19.95
N ILE A 107 7.79 2.51 -20.12
CA ILE A 107 7.44 3.04 -21.44
C ILE A 107 8.67 3.74 -22.05
N ASP A 108 9.40 4.54 -21.26
CA ASP A 108 10.64 5.22 -21.67
C ASP A 108 11.72 4.20 -22.08
N GLU A 109 11.89 3.11 -21.32
CA GLU A 109 12.78 1.99 -21.67
C GLU A 109 12.43 1.38 -23.03
N LYS A 110 11.14 1.07 -23.24
CA LYS A 110 10.66 0.49 -24.51
C LYS A 110 10.73 1.44 -25.70
N THR A 111 10.85 2.75 -25.47
CA THR A 111 11.05 3.74 -26.53
C THR A 111 12.52 3.95 -26.89
N GLY A 112 13.44 3.21 -26.25
CA GLY A 112 14.87 3.26 -26.54
C GLY A 112 15.61 4.38 -25.80
N ALA A 113 15.10 4.80 -24.64
CA ALA A 113 15.81 5.74 -23.78
C ALA A 113 17.15 5.15 -23.28
N ASP A 114 18.13 6.02 -23.08
CA ASP A 114 19.47 5.65 -22.62
C ASP A 114 19.41 4.93 -21.26
N VAL A 115 20.15 3.82 -21.14
CA VAL A 115 20.14 2.92 -19.97
C VAL A 115 20.60 3.68 -18.71
N GLN A 116 21.50 4.65 -18.87
CA GLN A 116 21.99 5.48 -17.78
C GLN A 116 20.90 6.42 -17.23
N ASP A 117 20.09 7.03 -18.11
CA ASP A 117 18.98 7.92 -17.76
C ASP A 117 17.84 7.17 -17.05
N ILE A 118 17.54 5.94 -17.50
CA ILE A 118 16.56 5.04 -16.85
C ILE A 118 17.01 4.68 -15.43
N LYS A 119 18.31 4.41 -15.23
CA LYS A 119 18.87 4.07 -13.93
C LYS A 119 18.81 5.25 -12.95
N GLU A 120 19.12 6.47 -13.39
CA GLU A 120 18.99 7.68 -12.55
C GLU A 120 17.54 7.97 -12.17
N LYS A 121 16.62 7.86 -13.12
CA LYS A 121 15.19 8.03 -12.86
C LYS A 121 14.63 6.95 -11.92
N LEU A 122 15.04 5.69 -12.07
CA LEU A 122 14.66 4.61 -11.16
C LEU A 122 15.15 4.88 -9.73
N LYS A 123 16.40 5.30 -9.58
CA LYS A 123 16.99 5.64 -8.28
C LYS A 123 16.24 6.80 -7.62
N THR A 124 15.88 7.82 -8.40
CA THR A 124 15.09 8.96 -7.93
C THR A 124 13.69 8.55 -7.46
N ILE A 125 13.02 7.64 -8.16
CA ILE A 125 11.71 7.11 -7.77
C ILE A 125 11.82 6.28 -6.48
N LEU A 126 12.87 5.47 -6.35
CA LEU A 126 13.11 4.68 -5.14
C LEU A 126 13.38 5.59 -3.93
N ASP A 127 14.24 6.61 -4.08
CA ASP A 127 14.54 7.58 -3.03
C ASP A 127 13.30 8.42 -2.64
N ALA A 128 12.39 8.67 -3.58
CA ALA A 128 11.12 9.36 -3.32
C ALA A 128 10.13 8.46 -2.56
N HIS A 129 10.07 7.17 -2.93
CA HIS A 129 9.26 6.18 -2.23
C HIS A 129 9.77 5.97 -0.80
N ASP A 130 11.08 5.80 -0.62
CA ASP A 130 11.70 5.59 0.69
C ASP A 130 11.54 6.81 1.59
N ARG A 131 11.65 8.04 1.06
CA ARG A 131 11.32 9.26 1.82
C ARG A 131 9.85 9.33 2.22
N ALA A 132 8.94 8.97 1.32
CA ALA A 132 7.51 8.94 1.63
C ALA A 132 7.15 7.88 2.69
N VAL A 133 7.92 6.79 2.77
CA VAL A 133 7.77 5.72 3.77
C VAL A 133 8.53 6.02 5.08
N ALA A 134 9.68 6.70 5.03
CA ALA A 134 10.52 7.00 6.19
C ALA A 134 10.04 8.21 7.01
N ALA A 135 9.32 9.16 6.40
CA ALA A 135 8.66 10.27 7.10
C ALA A 135 7.60 9.82 8.14
N THR A 136 7.38 8.51 8.29
CA THR A 136 6.44 7.88 9.22
C THR A 136 7.06 7.47 10.58
N GLY A 137 8.31 7.81 10.86
CA GLY A 137 9.04 7.44 12.09
C GLY A 137 9.19 8.52 13.16
N GLY A 138 8.43 9.62 13.10
CA GLY A 138 8.45 10.73 14.07
C GLY A 138 7.21 10.75 14.96
#